data_AF-A0A966SA33-F1
#
_entry.id   AF-A0A966SA33-F1
#
_cell.length_a   1.000
_cell.length_b   1.000
_cell.length_c   1.000
_cell.angle_alpha   90.00
_cell.angle_beta   90.00
_cell.angle_gamma   90.00
#
_symmetry.space_group_name_H-M   'P 1'
#
loop_
_entity.id
_entity.type
_entity.pdbx_description
1 polymer ?
#
loop_
_entity_poly.entity_id
_entity_poly.type
_entity_poly.pdbx_seq_one_letter_code
_entity_poly.pdbx_strand_id
1 'polypeptide(L)' 'ERGVENETLSCGTGATAAALICYHNENGFNDVHVKTKGGILQIEYDRVGDQQFQNIWLCGPAKKVFEAKLDLEILSK' A
#
# COMPACT_ATOMS: atom_id res chain seq x y z
N GLU A 1 -1.19 1.76 12.20
CA GLU A 1 -2.32 1.11 11.50
C GLU A 1 -3.32 0.60 12.54
N ARG A 2 -4.59 0.41 12.20
CA ARG A 2 -5.58 -0.07 13.19
C ARG A 2 -5.24 -1.51 13.60
N GLY A 3 -5.06 -1.76 14.91
CA GLY A 3 -4.75 -3.08 15.45
C GLY A 3 -3.25 -3.43 15.50
N VAL A 4 -2.36 -2.46 15.26
CA VAL A 4 -0.91 -2.62 15.43
C VAL A 4 -0.46 -1.69 16.55
N GLU A 5 0.24 -2.24 17.55
CA GLU A 5 0.71 -1.50 18.74
C GLU A 5 1.77 -0.42 18.43
N ASN A 6 2.47 -0.56 17.30
CA ASN A 6 3.54 0.34 16.87
C ASN A 6 3.34 0.82 15.41
N GLU A 7 4.15 1.80 15.00
CA GLU A 7 4.23 2.24 13.61
C GLU A 7 4.81 1.13 12.72
N THR A 8 4.13 0.84 11.61
CA THR A 8 4.60 -0.11 10.59
C THR A 8 5.60 0.59 9.66
N LEU A 9 6.51 -0.17 9.03
CA LEU A 9 7.48 0.41 8.09
C LEU A 9 6.79 0.97 6.82
N SER A 10 5.72 0.32 6.38
CA SER A 10 4.92 0.73 5.23
C SER A 10 3.48 0.29 5.44
N CYS A 11 2.53 1.19 5.13
CA CYS A 11 1.10 0.90 5.08
C CYS A 11 0.62 1.11 3.65
N GLY A 12 0.22 0.04 2.96
CA GLY A 12 -0.18 0.15 1.55
C GLY A 12 -1.44 1.00 1.36
N THR A 13 -2.50 0.69 2.09
CA THR A 13 -3.77 1.43 2.03
C THR A 13 -3.62 2.89 2.47
N GLY A 14 -2.80 3.15 3.50
CA GLY A 14 -2.47 4.51 3.94
C GLY A 14 -1.70 5.29 2.89
N ALA A 15 -0.73 4.67 2.22
CA ALA A 15 0.01 5.29 1.11
C ALA A 15 -0.90 5.60 -0.09
N THR A 16 -1.79 4.68 -0.46
CA THR A 16 -2.81 4.92 -1.49
C THR A 16 -3.70 6.10 -1.14
N ALA A 17 -4.24 6.17 0.09
CA ALA A 17 -5.08 7.28 0.52
C ALA A 17 -4.32 8.62 0.48
N ALA A 18 -3.06 8.64 0.93
CA ALA A 18 -2.21 9.82 0.87
C ALA A 18 -1.96 10.28 -0.58
N ALA A 19 -1.70 9.35 -1.50
CA ALA A 19 -1.53 9.66 -2.92
C ALA A 19 -2.78 10.30 -3.54
N LEU A 20 -3.97 9.73 -3.29
CA LEU A 20 -5.23 10.26 -3.83
C LEU A 20 -5.59 11.65 -3.27
N ILE A 21 -5.24 11.94 -2.01
CA ILE A 21 -5.53 13.24 -1.38
C ILE A 21 -4.49 14.31 -1.74
N CYS A 22 -3.19 13.97 -1.70
CA CYS A 22 -2.12 14.94 -1.93
C CYS A 22 -1.98 15.34 -3.40
N TYR A 23 -2.41 14.50 -4.34
CA TYR A 23 -2.07 14.69 -5.75
C TYR A 23 -3.26 15.23 -6.54
N HIS A 24 -3.32 16.57 -6.59
CA HIS A 24 -4.27 17.40 -7.33
C HIS A 24 -3.82 17.63 -8.78
N ASN A 25 -3.69 16.56 -9.55
CA ASN A 25 -3.55 16.68 -10.98
C ASN A 25 -4.90 16.81 -11.68
N GLU A 26 -4.84 17.24 -12.93
CA GLU A 26 -5.97 17.29 -13.87
C GLU A 26 -6.58 15.88 -14.07
N ASN A 27 -7.80 15.83 -14.60
CA ASN A 27 -8.48 14.56 -14.89
C ASN A 27 -7.62 13.68 -15.82
N GLY A 28 -7.68 12.37 -15.62
CA GLY A 28 -6.92 11.38 -16.37
C GLY A 28 -5.97 10.55 -15.50
N PHE A 29 -5.01 9.91 -16.17
CA PHE A 29 -4.05 9.01 -15.54
C PHE A 29 -3.08 9.77 -14.65
N ASN A 30 -2.76 9.17 -13.49
CA ASN A 30 -1.84 9.68 -12.50
C ASN A 30 -0.92 8.60 -11.99
N ASP A 31 0.32 9.00 -11.68
CA ASP A 31 1.37 8.16 -11.13
C ASP A 31 2.06 8.90 -9.98
N VAL A 32 1.94 8.38 -8.76
CA VAL A 32 2.41 9.02 -7.53
C VAL A 32 3.35 8.10 -6.77
N HIS A 33 4.56 8.60 -6.51
CA HIS A 33 5.56 7.89 -5.72
C HIS A 33 5.50 8.33 -4.25
N VAL A 34 5.08 7.42 -3.37
CA VAL A 34 4.96 7.64 -1.93
C VAL A 34 6.17 7.06 -1.21
N LYS A 35 6.92 7.91 -0.51
CA LYS A 35 8.06 7.51 0.31
C LYS A 35 7.59 7.06 1.71
N THR A 36 7.84 5.81 2.07
CA THR A 36 7.60 5.25 3.42
C THR A 36 8.92 4.83 4.08
N LYS A 37 8.89 4.39 5.34
CA LYS A 37 10.10 3.88 6.03
C LYS A 37 10.58 2.55 5.44
N GLY A 38 9.67 1.71 4.93
CA GLY A 38 9.97 0.42 4.32
C GLY A 38 10.34 0.48 2.84
N GLY A 39 10.29 1.66 2.21
CA GLY A 39 10.63 1.86 0.80
C GLY A 39 9.67 2.79 0.07
N ILE A 40 9.84 2.88 -1.25
CA ILE A 40 8.96 3.64 -2.14
C ILE A 40 7.84 2.73 -2.61
N LEU A 41 6.61 3.24 -2.57
CA LEU A 41 5.43 2.64 -3.19
C LEU A 41 4.98 3.53 -4.34
N GLN A 42 4.59 2.94 -5.47
CA GLN A 42 4.06 3.64 -6.62
C GLN A 42 2.54 3.43 -6.65
N ILE A 43 1.76 4.51 -6.75
CA ILE A 43 0.31 4.47 -6.83
C ILE A 43 -0.12 5.03 -8.17
N GLU A 44 -0.74 4.19 -8.98
CA GLU A 44 -1.31 4.57 -10.27
C GLU A 44 -2.84 4.65 -10.14
N TYR A 45 -3.47 5.65 -10.75
CA TYR A 45 -4.93 5.77 -10.76
C TYR A 45 -5.42 6.69 -11.87
N ASP A 46 -6.68 6.54 -12.25
CA ASP A 46 -7.38 7.51 -13.11
C ASP A 46 -8.28 8.41 -12.27
N ARG A 47 -8.13 9.72 -12.39
CA ARG A 47 -9.07 10.70 -11.85
C ARG A 47 -10.12 11.01 -12.91
N VAL A 48 -11.38 10.67 -12.64
CA VAL A 48 -12.51 10.83 -13.59
C VAL A 48 -13.47 11.97 -13.22
N GLY A 49 -13.20 12.66 -12.12
CA GLY A 49 -13.96 13.83 -11.70
C GLY A 49 -13.50 14.33 -10.33
N ASP A 50 -14.28 15.24 -9.77
CA ASP A 50 -14.05 15.73 -8.42
C ASP A 50 -14.29 14.61 -7.41
N GLN A 51 -13.25 14.29 -6.64
CA GLN A 51 -13.26 13.23 -5.63
C GLN A 51 -13.61 11.83 -6.19
N GLN A 52 -13.49 11.62 -7.51
CA GLN A 52 -13.78 10.35 -8.16
C GLN A 52 -12.52 9.77 -8.79
N PHE A 53 -12.18 8.56 -8.37
CA PHE A 53 -10.98 7.85 -8.77
C PHE A 53 -11.33 6.42 -9.15
N GLN A 54 -10.69 5.90 -10.18
CA GLN A 54 -10.86 4.52 -10.65
C GLN A 54 -9.51 3.91 -11.02
N ASN A 55 -9.51 2.61 -11.31
CA ASN A 55 -8.32 1.88 -11.76
C ASN A 55 -7.10 2.11 -10.85
N ILE A 56 -7.30 2.00 -9.53
CA ILE A 56 -6.27 2.29 -8.54
C ILE A 56 -5.37 1.06 -8.36
N TRP A 57 -4.09 1.24 -8.62
CA TRP A 57 -3.05 0.22 -8.46
C TRP A 57 -2.02 0.66 -7.43
N LEU A 58 -1.66 -0.26 -6.53
CA LEU A 58 -0.50 -0.13 -5.65
C LEU A 58 0.59 -1.06 -6.17
N CYS A 59 1.70 -0.46 -6.58
CA CYS A 59 2.85 -1.13 -7.13
C CYS A 59 4.03 -1.02 -6.15
N GLY A 60 4.63 -2.17 -5.84
CA GLY A 60 5.75 -2.25 -4.91
C GLY A 60 6.38 -3.65 -4.90
N PRO A 61 7.63 -3.77 -4.44
CA PRO A 61 8.32 -5.05 -4.43
C PRO A 61 7.72 -6.01 -3.41
N ALA A 62 7.62 -7.28 -3.77
CA ALA A 62 7.35 -8.38 -2.85
C ALA A 62 8.55 -9.34 -2.85
N LYS A 63 9.05 -9.69 -1.65
CA LYS A 63 10.19 -10.61 -1.50
C LYS A 63 9.80 -11.77 -0.60
N LYS A 64 9.88 -12.99 -1.15
CA LYS A 64 9.78 -14.22 -0.35
C LYS A 64 11.03 -14.35 0.52
N VAL A 65 10.85 -14.42 1.84
CA VAL A 65 11.96 -14.51 2.80
C VAL A 65 12.31 -15.97 3.11
N PHE A 66 11.31 -16.80 3.40
CA PHE A 66 11.47 -18.22 3.67
C PHE A 66 10.19 -19.01 3.32
N GLU A 67 10.29 -20.34 3.35
CA GLU A 67 9.16 -21.26 3.31
C GLU A 67 9.40 -22.37 4.33
N ALA A 68 8.37 -22.79 5.06
CA ALA A 68 8.45 -23.84 6.06
C ALA A 68 7.11 -24.59 6.20
N LYS A 69 7.15 -25.76 6.83
CA LYS A 69 5.96 -26.51 7.27
C LYS A 69 5.87 -26.42 8.79
N LEU A 70 4.69 -26.11 9.32
CA LEU A 70 4.42 -26.01 10.75
C LEU A 70 3.50 -27.15 11.17
N ASP A 71 3.94 -27.93 12.15
CA ASP A 71 3.07 -28.89 12.85
C ASP A 71 2.31 -28.15 13.96
N LEU A 72 0.98 -28.18 13.89
CA LEU A 72 0.12 -27.45 14.81
C LEU A 72 0.06 -28.09 16.19
N GLU A 73 0.38 -29.39 16.32
CA GLU A 73 0.39 -30.06 17.63
C GLU A 73 1.46 -29.45 18.56
N ILE A 74 2.56 -28.94 17.99
CA ILE A 74 3.66 -28.31 18.72
C ILE A 74 3.24 -27.00 19.39
N LEU A 75 2.26 -26.28 18.84
CA LEU A 75 1.78 -25.00 19.38
C LEU A 75 0.81 -25.14 20.57
N SER A 76 0.29 -26.35 20.79
CA SER A 76 -0.73 -26.63 21.83
C SER A 76 -0.16 -27.10 23.18
N LYS A 77 1.17 -27.10 23.33
CA LYS A 77 1.89 -27.36 24.59
C LYS A 77 2.40 -26.06 25.19
#